data_AF-A0A9R1V3I3-F1
#
_entry.id   AF-A0A9R1V3I3-F1
#
_cell.length_a   1.000
_cell.length_b   1.000
_cell.length_c   1.000
_cell.angle_alpha   90.00
_cell.angle_beta   90.00
_cell.angle_gamma   90.00
#
_symmetry.space_group_name_H-M   'P 1'
#
loop_
_entity.id
_entity.type
_entity.pdbx_description
1 polymer ?
#
loop_
_entity_poly.entity_id
_entity_poly.type
_entity_poly.pdbx_seq_one_letter_code
_entity_poly.pdbx_strand_id
1 'polypeptide(L)'
;MTGSEDGTVRIWHSTTYRLENTLNYGLERVWAVGYMKGSRRIVIGYDEGTIMVKIGREEPVASMDNSGKIIWAKHNEIQTINIKSVGADHEVSDGERLPLAVKELGTCDLYPQSLKHNPNRRYVVVCGDGEYIRYTTLA
;
A
#
# COMPACT_ATOMS: atom_id res chain seq x y z
N MET A 1 14.55 5.16 7.78
CA MET A 1 14.85 4.02 8.68
C MET A 1 16.35 3.97 8.86
N THR A 2 16.82 3.69 10.07
CA THR A 2 18.26 3.69 10.41
C THR A 2 18.62 2.42 11.19
N GLY A 3 19.80 1.86 10.94
CA GLY A 3 20.43 0.83 11.77
C GLY A 3 21.57 1.41 12.60
N SER A 4 21.90 0.79 13.72
CA SER A 4 22.90 1.27 14.68
C SER A 4 23.70 0.12 15.29
N GLU A 5 24.91 0.44 15.76
CA GLU A 5 25.76 -0.47 16.54
C GLU A 5 25.22 -0.73 17.96
N ASP A 6 24.17 -0.02 18.39
CA ASP A 6 23.43 -0.37 19.62
C ASP A 6 22.49 -1.59 19.42
N GLY A 7 22.53 -2.21 18.23
CA GLY A 7 21.71 -3.36 17.84
C GLY A 7 20.26 -3.01 17.47
N THR A 8 19.90 -1.73 17.47
CA THR A 8 18.54 -1.28 17.18
C THR A 8 18.36 -0.83 15.74
N VAL A 9 17.16 -1.06 15.23
CA VAL A 9 16.65 -0.49 13.98
C VAL A 9 15.53 0.48 14.33
N ARG A 10 15.66 1.73 13.90
CA ARG A 10 14.71 2.80 14.19
C ARG A 10 13.92 3.17 12.93
N ILE A 11 12.60 3.16 13.07
CA ILE A 11 11.65 3.58 12.03
C ILE A 11 11.22 5.01 12.35
N TRP A 12 11.35 5.87 11.36
CA TRP A 12 11.13 7.31 11.50
C TRP A 12 10.02 7.74 10.56
N HIS A 13 9.18 8.64 11.05
CA HIS A 13 8.23 9.35 10.21
C HIS A 13 8.97 10.39 9.38
N SER A 14 8.84 10.35 8.04
CA SER A 14 9.60 11.24 7.14
C SER A 14 9.20 12.72 7.26
N THR A 15 7.92 13.01 7.50
CA THR A 15 7.42 14.40 7.61
C THR A 15 7.59 15.01 9.00
N THR A 16 7.24 14.27 10.07
CA THR A 16 7.27 14.79 11.45
C THR A 16 8.63 14.59 12.13
N TYR A 17 9.52 13.80 11.51
CA TYR A 17 10.83 13.41 12.05
C TYR A 17 10.76 12.71 13.42
N ARG A 18 9.59 12.20 13.79
CA ARG A 18 9.39 11.46 15.03
C ARG A 18 9.81 10.01 14.87
N LEU A 19 10.33 9.45 15.95
CA LEU A 19 10.59 8.02 16.07
C LEU A 19 9.24 7.30 16.21
N GLU A 20 8.90 6.47 15.22
CA GLU A 20 7.66 5.68 15.21
C GLU A 20 7.85 4.36 15.95
N ASN A 21 8.98 3.69 15.72
CA ASN A 21 9.25 2.39 16.32
C ASN A 21 10.75 2.11 16.47
N THR A 22 11.09 1.31 17.48
CA THR A 22 12.43 0.78 17.71
C THR A 22 12.35 -0.73 17.74
N LEU A 23 13.02 -1.37 16.78
CA LEU A 23 13.08 -2.82 16.65
C LEU A 23 14.45 -3.29 17.17
N ASN A 24 14.45 -4.34 17.99
CA ASN A 24 15.65 -5.05 18.40
C ASN A 24 15.37 -6.55 18.30
N TYR A 25 16.12 -7.23 17.43
CA TYR A 25 15.95 -8.67 17.18
C TYR A 25 17.04 -9.52 17.85
N GLY A 26 17.95 -8.93 18.63
CA GLY A 26 18.96 -9.65 19.39
C GLY A 26 20.04 -10.34 18.56
N LEU A 27 20.35 -9.81 17.37
CA LEU A 27 21.42 -10.31 16.49
C LEU A 27 22.69 -9.44 16.55
N GLU A 28 22.90 -8.71 17.65
CA GLU A 28 23.98 -7.73 17.83
C GLU A 28 23.89 -6.54 16.85
N ARG A 29 25.01 -6.00 16.37
CA ARG A 29 25.08 -4.71 15.68
C ARG A 29 24.44 -4.76 14.30
N VAL A 30 23.83 -3.66 13.87
CA VAL A 30 23.27 -3.51 12.52
C VAL A 30 24.30 -2.86 11.61
N TRP A 31 24.66 -3.53 10.52
CA TRP A 31 25.67 -3.05 9.56
C TRP A 31 25.10 -2.55 8.25
N ALA A 32 24.00 -3.16 7.81
CA ALA A 32 23.46 -2.91 6.48
C ALA A 32 21.93 -2.93 6.49
N VAL A 33 21.36 -2.09 5.64
CA VAL A 33 19.94 -2.07 5.35
C VAL A 33 19.78 -2.06 3.83
N GLY A 34 19.04 -3.03 3.31
CA GLY A 34 18.68 -3.14 1.90
C GLY A 34 17.18 -3.05 1.69
N TYR A 35 16.75 -2.47 0.58
CA TYR A 35 15.36 -2.50 0.14
C TYR A 35 15.30 -2.70 -1.37
N MET A 36 14.17 -3.22 -1.85
CA MET A 36 13.91 -3.37 -3.28
C MET A 36 12.85 -2.35 -3.71
N LYS A 37 13.16 -1.53 -4.72
CA LYS A 37 12.22 -0.54 -5.26
C LYS A 37 10.94 -1.24 -5.73
N GLY A 38 9.79 -0.72 -5.31
CA GLY A 38 8.48 -1.29 -5.62
C GLY A 38 8.10 -2.52 -4.79
N SER A 39 8.97 -2.98 -3.90
CA SER A 39 8.69 -4.02 -2.92
C SER A 39 8.46 -3.41 -1.54
N ARG A 40 7.67 -4.11 -0.74
CA ARG A 40 7.44 -3.79 0.69
C ARG A 40 8.40 -4.54 1.61
N ARG A 41 9.41 -5.19 1.03
CA ARG A 41 10.38 -6.01 1.75
C ARG A 41 11.66 -5.24 1.97
N ILE A 42 12.15 -5.32 3.20
CA ILE A 42 13.39 -4.71 3.65
C ILE A 42 14.24 -5.81 4.28
N VAL A 43 15.54 -5.76 4.01
CA VAL A 43 16.52 -6.70 4.55
C VAL A 43 17.46 -5.93 5.48
N ILE A 44 17.75 -6.50 6.63
CA ILE A 44 18.59 -5.90 7.68
C ILE A 44 19.71 -6.90 7.97
N GLY A 45 20.95 -6.45 7.78
CA GLY A 45 22.15 -7.24 8.05
C GLY A 45 22.72 -6.93 9.44
N TYR A 46 22.97 -7.99 10.20
CA TYR A 46 23.49 -7.98 11.55
C TYR A 46 24.87 -8.66 11.62
N ASP A 47 25.54 -8.64 12.79
CA ASP A 47 26.72 -9.49 13.03
C ASP A 47 26.36 -10.98 12.89
N GLU A 48 25.28 -11.39 13.57
CA GLU A 48 24.90 -12.80 13.72
C GLU A 48 23.82 -13.24 12.71
N GLY A 49 23.68 -12.52 11.58
CA GLY A 49 22.82 -12.95 10.49
C GLY A 49 22.07 -11.84 9.78
N THR A 50 20.88 -12.15 9.27
CA THR A 50 20.09 -11.24 8.45
C THR A 50 18.60 -11.49 8.67
N ILE A 51 17.82 -10.41 8.70
CA ILE A 51 16.36 -10.46 8.85
C ILE A 51 15.70 -9.77 7.66
N MET A 52 14.66 -10.39 7.13
CA MET A 52 13.77 -9.76 6.15
C MET A 52 12.44 -9.39 6.82
N VAL A 53 12.10 -8.11 6.78
CA VAL A 53 10.84 -7.57 7.31
C VAL A 53 9.97 -7.11 6.15
N LYS A 54 8.66 -7.36 6.24
CA LYS A 54 7.66 -6.81 5.32
C LYS A 54 6.96 -5.63 6.01
N ILE A 55 6.95 -4.47 5.36
CA ILE A 55 6.35 -3.24 5.89
C ILE A 55 4.96 -3.03 5.28
N GLY A 56 3.99 -2.68 6.13
CA GLY A 56 2.62 -2.39 5.72
C GLY A 56 1.70 -3.61 5.72
N ARG A 57 0.50 -3.44 5.17
CA ARG A 57 -0.55 -4.46 5.16
C ARG A 57 -0.40 -5.42 3.99
N GLU A 58 -0.78 -6.68 4.22
CA GLU A 58 -0.97 -7.72 3.20
C GLU A 58 -2.16 -7.35 2.29
N GLU A 59 -3.26 -6.90 2.89
CA GLU A 59 -4.49 -6.58 2.19
C GLU A 59 -4.36 -5.28 1.38
N PRO A 60 -4.76 -5.28 0.10
CA PRO A 60 -4.80 -4.07 -0.69
C PRO A 60 -5.89 -3.13 -0.16
N VAL A 61 -5.59 -1.84 -0.12
CA VAL A 61 -6.58 -0.81 0.20
C VAL A 61 -7.44 -0.59 -1.03
N ALA A 62 -8.55 -1.31 -1.10
CA ALA A 62 -9.44 -1.34 -2.25
C ALA A 62 -10.91 -1.41 -1.84
N SER A 63 -11.79 -0.98 -2.74
CA SER A 63 -13.24 -1.12 -2.61
C SER A 63 -13.84 -1.36 -3.98
N MET A 64 -14.88 -2.18 -4.03
CA MET A 64 -15.68 -2.44 -5.21
C MET A 64 -17.13 -2.09 -4.91
N ASP A 65 -17.79 -1.39 -5.84
CA ASP A 65 -19.24 -1.18 -5.76
C ASP A 65 -20.01 -2.30 -6.47
N ASN A 66 -21.33 -2.35 -6.25
CA ASN A 66 -22.17 -3.37 -6.89
C ASN A 66 -22.29 -3.20 -8.43
N SER A 67 -21.78 -2.10 -8.98
CA SER A 67 -21.72 -1.91 -10.44
C SER A 67 -20.52 -2.62 -11.06
N GLY A 68 -19.53 -3.01 -10.26
CA GLY A 68 -18.27 -3.61 -10.71
C GLY A 68 -17.14 -2.58 -10.86
N LYS A 69 -17.33 -1.34 -10.39
CA LYS A 69 -16.27 -0.33 -10.34
C LYS A 69 -15.39 -0.63 -9.14
N ILE A 70 -14.10 -0.86 -9.39
CA ILE A 70 -13.09 -1.11 -8.37
C ILE A 70 -12.21 0.13 -8.29
N ILE A 71 -11.95 0.58 -7.07
CA ILE A 71 -11.02 1.67 -6.78
C ILE A 71 -10.04 1.16 -5.73
N TRP A 72 -8.74 1.37 -5.96
CA TRP A 72 -7.69 0.96 -5.03
C TRP A 72 -6.58 2.00 -4.94
N ALA A 73 -5.83 1.93 -3.85
CA ALA A 73 -4.63 2.72 -3.65
C ALA A 73 -3.37 1.91 -3.99
N LYS A 74 -2.45 2.53 -4.73
CA LYS A 74 -1.10 2.05 -4.99
C LYS A 74 -0.11 3.11 -4.50
N HIS A 75 0.39 2.93 -3.28
CA HIS A 75 1.08 4.01 -2.54
C HIS A 75 0.15 5.22 -2.42
N ASN A 76 0.51 6.36 -3.02
CA ASN A 76 -0.27 7.59 -3.00
C ASN A 76 -1.12 7.77 -4.27
N GLU A 77 -1.08 6.84 -5.22
CA GLU A 77 -1.92 6.89 -6.43
C GLU A 77 -3.25 6.18 -6.18
N ILE A 78 -4.36 6.84 -6.50
CA ILE A 78 -5.69 6.24 -6.49
C ILE A 78 -6.06 5.88 -7.92
N GLN A 79 -6.34 4.60 -8.13
CA GLN A 79 -6.60 4.03 -9.45
C GLN A 79 -8.00 3.42 -9.49
N THR A 80 -8.61 3.39 -10.67
CA THR A 80 -9.94 2.83 -10.90
C THR A 80 -9.98 1.97 -12.16
N ILE A 81 -10.78 0.90 -12.07
CA ILE A 81 -11.15 0.02 -13.18
C ILE A 81 -12.64 -0.29 -13.10
N ASN A 82 -13.22 -0.70 -14.22
CA ASN A 82 -14.55 -1.29 -14.26
C ASN A 82 -14.42 -2.74 -14.70
N ILE A 83 -14.69 -3.69 -13.81
CA ILE A 83 -14.51 -5.12 -14.12
C ILE A 83 -15.46 -5.58 -15.23
N LYS A 84 -16.63 -4.95 -15.36
CA LYS A 84 -17.62 -5.29 -16.40
C LYS A 84 -17.21 -4.81 -17.80
N SER A 85 -16.13 -4.03 -17.94
CA SER A 85 -15.66 -3.61 -19.27
C SER A 85 -15.06 -4.74 -20.08
N VAL A 86 -14.72 -5.87 -19.46
CA VAL A 86 -14.11 -7.03 -20.15
C VAL A 86 -15.11 -7.74 -21.06
N GLY A 87 -16.41 -7.42 -21.00
CA GLY A 87 -17.42 -8.04 -21.86
C GLY A 87 -17.66 -9.52 -21.50
N ALA A 88 -18.83 -10.04 -21.86
CA ALA A 88 -19.18 -11.43 -21.56
C ALA A 88 -18.48 -12.44 -22.49
N ASP A 89 -17.95 -11.96 -23.62
CA ASP A 89 -17.39 -12.80 -24.69
C ASP A 89 -15.88 -13.08 -24.52
N HIS A 90 -15.26 -12.51 -23.48
CA HIS A 90 -13.87 -12.81 -23.15
C HIS A 90 -13.81 -14.08 -22.30
N GLU A 91 -13.60 -15.22 -22.96
CA GLU A 91 -13.19 -16.45 -22.29
C GLU A 91 -11.78 -16.27 -21.73
N VAL A 92 -11.67 -16.28 -20.41
CA VAL A 92 -10.41 -16.16 -19.68
C VAL A 92 -10.26 -17.41 -18.85
N SER A 93 -9.08 -18.05 -18.91
CA SER A 93 -8.84 -19.24 -18.10
C SER A 93 -8.79 -18.87 -16.63
N ASP A 94 -9.22 -19.77 -15.75
CA ASP A 94 -9.11 -19.52 -14.31
C ASP A 94 -7.64 -19.27 -13.91
N GLY A 95 -7.43 -18.23 -13.09
CA GLY A 95 -6.11 -17.75 -12.70
C GLY A 95 -5.42 -16.79 -13.69
N GLU A 96 -5.95 -16.58 -14.90
CA GLU A 96 -5.40 -15.58 -15.82
C GLU A 96 -5.79 -14.14 -15.44
N ARG A 97 -4.90 -13.19 -15.74
CA ARG A 97 -5.15 -11.77 -15.45
C ARG A 97 -6.09 -11.19 -16.49
N LEU A 98 -7.18 -10.58 -16.02
CA LEU A 98 -8.10 -9.83 -16.87
C LEU A 98 -7.41 -8.60 -17.51
N PRO A 99 -7.61 -8.36 -18.82
CA PRO A 99 -7.05 -7.19 -19.51
C PRO A 99 -7.86 -5.92 -19.18
N LEU A 100 -7.76 -5.44 -17.95
CA LEU A 100 -8.50 -4.27 -17.46
C LEU A 100 -7.74 -2.97 -17.73
N ALA A 101 -8.42 -1.99 -18.32
CA ALA A 101 -7.88 -0.65 -18.53
C ALA A 101 -7.85 0.14 -17.22
N VAL A 102 -6.68 0.21 -16.59
CA VAL A 102 -6.44 1.01 -15.39
C VAL A 102 -6.50 2.50 -15.73
N LYS A 103 -7.33 3.25 -15.00
CA LYS A 103 -7.41 4.71 -15.08
C LYS A 103 -6.94 5.32 -13.76
N GLU A 104 -6.23 6.45 -13.84
CA GLU A 104 -5.89 7.25 -12.67
C GLU A 104 -7.09 8.09 -12.24
N LEU A 105 -7.43 8.05 -10.95
CA LEU A 105 -8.46 8.89 -10.34
C LEU A 105 -7.85 10.14 -9.71
N GLY A 106 -6.60 10.05 -9.26
CA GLY A 106 -5.84 11.15 -8.68
C GLY A 106 -4.78 10.67 -7.69
N THR A 107 -4.16 11.62 -7.00
CA THR A 107 -3.19 11.36 -5.94
C THR A 107 -3.80 11.65 -4.57
N CYS A 108 -3.24 11.02 -3.54
CA CYS A 108 -3.62 11.14 -2.14
C CYS A 108 -2.43 11.71 -1.37
N ASP A 109 -2.65 12.81 -0.64
CA ASP A 109 -1.59 13.45 0.15
C ASP A 109 -1.33 12.73 1.48
N LEU A 110 -2.24 11.85 1.88
CA LEU A 110 -2.11 10.94 3.02
C LEU A 110 -1.79 9.52 2.57
N TYR A 111 -1.18 8.72 3.44
CA TYR A 111 -0.93 7.31 3.13
C TYR A 111 -2.24 6.51 3.30
N PRO A 112 -2.82 5.92 2.23
CA PRO A 112 -4.13 5.29 2.31
C PRO A 112 -4.12 4.08 3.25
N GLN A 113 -4.95 4.09 4.28
CA GLN A 113 -5.11 2.97 5.22
C GLN A 113 -6.43 2.22 5.00
N SER A 114 -7.46 2.92 4.55
CA SER A 114 -8.74 2.33 4.18
C SER A 114 -9.39 3.12 3.04
N LEU A 115 -10.20 2.43 2.25
CA LEU A 115 -10.90 3.01 1.11
C LEU A 115 -12.28 2.38 1.05
N LYS A 116 -13.34 3.19 1.04
CA LYS A 116 -14.73 2.70 0.92
C LYS A 116 -15.58 3.54 0.00
N HIS A 117 -16.33 2.85 -0.86
CA HIS A 117 -17.45 3.45 -1.60
C HIS A 117 -18.55 3.88 -0.63
N ASN A 118 -19.13 5.05 -0.90
CA ASN A 118 -20.39 5.46 -0.30
C ASN A 118 -21.52 4.52 -0.77
N PRO A 119 -22.52 4.18 0.07
CA PRO A 119 -23.71 3.43 -0.34
C PRO A 119 -24.39 3.93 -1.63
N ASN A 120 -24.40 5.24 -1.86
CA ASN A 120 -24.99 5.87 -3.06
C ASN A 120 -24.09 5.85 -4.30
N ARG A 121 -22.88 5.27 -4.20
CA ARG A 121 -21.88 5.09 -5.27
C ARG A 121 -21.35 6.36 -5.91
N ARG A 122 -21.65 7.55 -5.38
CA ARG A 122 -21.18 8.83 -5.94
C ARG A 122 -19.79 9.25 -5.47
N TYR A 123 -19.32 8.63 -4.39
CA TYR A 123 -18.08 9.01 -3.73
C TYR A 123 -17.33 7.79 -3.21
N VAL A 124 -16.01 7.92 -3.18
CA VAL A 124 -15.13 7.09 -2.37
C VAL A 124 -14.48 7.96 -1.33
N VAL A 125 -14.36 7.43 -0.12
CA VAL A 125 -13.58 8.03 0.95
C VAL A 125 -12.32 7.21 1.15
N VAL A 126 -11.17 7.89 1.14
CA VAL A 126 -9.87 7.34 1.51
C VAL A 126 -9.52 7.90 2.88
N CYS A 127 -9.26 7.03 3.86
CA CYS A 127 -8.86 7.45 5.20
C CYS A 127 -7.43 6.99 5.51
N GLY A 128 -6.68 7.81 6.22
CA GLY A 128 -5.35 7.51 6.72
C GLY A 128 -4.88 8.58 7.69
N ASP A 129 -4.06 8.19 8.67
CA ASP A 129 -3.39 9.09 9.62
C ASP A 129 -4.33 10.06 10.37
N GLY A 130 -5.57 9.63 10.65
CA GLY A 130 -6.60 10.42 11.33
C GLY A 130 -7.38 11.39 10.43
N GLU A 131 -7.03 11.44 9.14
CA GLU A 131 -7.65 12.30 8.13
C GLU A 131 -8.42 11.48 7.08
N TYR A 132 -9.20 12.17 6.25
CA TYR A 132 -9.88 11.57 5.11
C TYR A 132 -9.94 12.51 3.90
N ILE A 133 -9.89 11.92 2.70
CA ILE A 133 -10.07 12.59 1.42
C ILE A 133 -11.26 11.94 0.70
N ARG A 134 -12.11 12.76 0.07
CA ARG A 134 -13.28 12.30 -0.67
C ARG A 134 -13.07 12.50 -2.17
N TYR A 135 -13.14 11.41 -2.93
CA TYR A 135 -13.09 11.41 -4.38
C TYR A 135 -14.50 11.25 -4.96
N THR A 136 -14.80 11.97 -6.04
CA THR A 136 -16.02 11.79 -6.82
C THR A 136 -15.81 10.63 -7.79
N THR A 137 -16.75 9.68 -7.82
CA THR A 137 -16.69 8.49 -8.69
C THR A 137 -17.38 8.69 -10.03
N LEU A 138 -17.98 9.86 -10.25
CA LEU A 138 -18.60 10.26 -11.51
C LEU A 138 -17.51 10.67 -12.50
N ALA A 139 -17.08 9.71 -13.31
CA ALA A 139 -16.26 9.87 -14.50
C ALA A 139 -16.59 8.71 -15.45
#